data_AF-A0A7J7FP26-F1
#
_entry.id   AF-A0A7J7FP26-F1
#
_cell.length_a   1.000
_cell.length_b   1.000
_cell.length_c   1.000
_cell.angle_alpha   90.00
_cell.angle_beta   90.00
_cell.angle_gamma   90.00
#
_symmetry.space_group_name_H-M   'P 1'
#
loop_
_entity.id
_entity.type
_entity.pdbx_description
1 polymer ?
#
loop_
_entity_poly.entity_id
_entity_poly.type
_entity_poly.pdbx_seq_one_letter_code
_entity_poly.pdbx_strand_id
1 'polypeptide(L)'
;CTITVTSEAGENDETVRTTLKFTYSEKYPDEAPLYEMFTQEHLEDNHVSDILKLLALQAEENLGMEMGDLELEDDEDDPDYNPAGPESDLKN
;
A
#
# COMPACT_ATOMS: atom_id res chain seq x y z
N CYS A 1 -5.28 3.13 -10.79
CA CYS A 1 -4.42 2.14 -10.10
C CYS A 1 -5.20 0.84 -9.92
N THR A 2 -4.56 -0.32 -9.97
CA THR A 2 -5.21 -1.62 -9.73
C THR A 2 -4.36 -2.41 -8.75
N ILE A 3 -4.99 -2.92 -7.69
CA ILE A 3 -4.32 -3.74 -6.68
C ILE A 3 -5.01 -5.11 -6.62
N THR A 4 -4.23 -6.15 -6.37
CA THR A 4 -4.76 -7.48 -6.10
C THR A 4 -4.42 -7.86 -4.68
N VAL A 5 -5.43 -8.26 -3.91
CA VAL A 5 -5.32 -8.71 -2.54
C VAL A 5 -5.62 -10.20 -2.53
N THR A 6 -4.71 -10.98 -1.96
CA THR A 6 -4.87 -12.43 -1.77
C THR A 6 -4.72 -12.72 -0.29
N SER A 7 -5.65 -13.49 0.27
CA SER A 7 -5.52 -13.97 1.65
C SER A 7 -4.37 -14.96 1.75
N GLU A 8 -3.89 -15.18 2.96
CA GLU A 8 -3.10 -16.38 3.25
C GLU A 8 -3.94 -17.64 2.96
N ALA A 9 -3.25 -18.74 2.62
CA ALA A 9 -3.90 -20.02 2.39
C ALA A 9 -4.47 -20.56 3.70
N GLY A 10 -5.75 -20.95 3.67
CA GLY A 10 -6.42 -21.58 4.81
C GLY A 10 -6.02 -23.05 5.00
N GLU A 11 -6.70 -23.73 5.91
CA GLU A 11 -6.43 -25.14 6.24
C GLU A 11 -6.61 -26.12 5.06
N ASN A 12 -7.35 -25.73 4.02
CA ASN A 12 -7.58 -26.52 2.81
C ASN A 12 -6.67 -26.12 1.64
N ASP A 13 -5.60 -25.36 1.90
CA ASP A 13 -4.73 -24.74 0.87
C ASP A 13 -5.49 -23.79 -0.09
N GLU A 14 -6.71 -23.36 0.28
CA GLU A 14 -7.52 -22.41 -0.50
C GLU A 14 -7.19 -20.96 -0.11
N THR A 15 -7.23 -20.07 -1.11
CA THR A 15 -7.04 -18.63 -0.93
C THR A 15 -8.24 -17.86 -1.44
N VAL A 16 -8.55 -16.75 -0.79
CA VAL A 16 -9.52 -15.77 -1.26
C VAL A 16 -8.77 -14.67 -1.99
N ARG A 17 -9.19 -14.34 -3.21
CA ARG A 17 -8.55 -13.29 -4.00
C ARG A 17 -9.56 -12.28 -4.50
N THR A 18 -9.20 -11.01 -4.42
CA THR A 18 -9.95 -9.93 -5.05
C THR A 18 -9.02 -8.93 -5.71
N THR A 19 -9.46 -8.33 -6.81
CA THR A 19 -8.76 -7.26 -7.49
C THR A 19 -9.63 -6.01 -7.43
N LEU A 20 -9.07 -4.95 -6.84
CA LEU A 20 -9.71 -3.66 -6.68
C LEU A 20 -9.09 -2.67 -7.67
N LYS A 21 -9.93 -1.88 -8.32
CA LYS A 21 -9.48 -0.81 -9.21
C LYS A 21 -9.84 0.54 -8.60
N PHE A 22 -8.83 1.38 -8.43
CA PHE A 22 -8.94 2.74 -7.91
C PHE A 22 -8.78 3.74 -9.04
N THR A 23 -9.70 4.71 -9.08
CA THR A 23 -9.69 5.84 -10.00
C THR A 23 -9.63 7.11 -9.19
N TYR A 24 -8.47 7.75 -9.18
CA TYR A 24 -8.24 9.03 -8.51
C TYR A 24 -8.82 10.16 -9.36
N SER A 25 -9.51 11.10 -8.74
CA SER A 25 -9.95 12.32 -9.41
C SER A 25 -8.82 13.35 -9.43
N GLU A 26 -8.95 14.37 -10.26
CA GLU A 26 -8.01 15.52 -10.28
C GLU A 26 -8.02 16.31 -8.98
N LYS A 27 -9.01 16.09 -8.11
CA LYS A 27 -9.16 16.73 -6.81
C LYS A 27 -8.63 15.89 -5.66
N TYR A 28 -8.02 14.73 -5.91
CA TYR A 28 -7.35 14.00 -4.85
C TYR A 28 -6.14 14.80 -4.35
N PRO A 29 -5.91 14.95 -3.03
CA PRO A 29 -6.56 14.23 -1.91
C PRO A 29 -7.83 14.87 -1.33
N ASP A 30 -8.29 16.03 -1.82
CA ASP A 30 -9.54 16.67 -1.35
C ASP A 30 -10.81 15.86 -1.63
N GLU A 31 -10.78 15.02 -2.67
CA GLU A 31 -11.89 14.13 -3.05
C GLU A 31 -11.45 12.66 -3.04
N ALA A 32 -12.31 11.79 -2.52
CA ALA A 32 -12.02 10.38 -2.34
C ALA A 32 -11.88 9.70 -3.71
N PRO A 33 -10.96 8.73 -3.86
CA PRO A 33 -10.87 7.95 -5.08
C PRO A 33 -12.13 7.10 -5.25
N LEU A 34 -12.54 6.89 -6.50
CA LEU A 34 -13.55 5.88 -6.83
C LEU A 34 -12.90 4.49 -6.79
N TYR A 35 -13.59 3.50 -6.25
CA TYR A 35 -13.13 2.12 -6.23
C TYR A 35 -14.21 1.16 -6.69
N GLU A 36 -13.80 0.13 -7.42
CA GLU A 36 -14.68 -0.92 -7.94
C GLU A 36 -14.02 -2.31 -7.79
N MET A 37 -14.86 -3.33 -7.59
CA MET A 37 -14.44 -4.73 -7.66
C MET A 37 -14.24 -5.11 -9.12
N PHE A 38 -12.99 -5.35 -9.51
CA PHE A 38 -12.67 -5.72 -10.88
C PHE A 38 -12.82 -7.22 -11.11
N THR A 39 -12.31 -8.04 -10.18
CA THR A 39 -12.48 -9.49 -10.17
C THR A 39 -12.52 -10.02 -8.73
N GLN A 40 -13.25 -11.11 -8.51
CA GLN A 40 -13.32 -11.81 -7.23
C GLN A 40 -13.21 -13.32 -7.46
N GLU A 41 -12.45 -14.00 -6.60
CA GLU A 41 -12.22 -15.44 -6.66
C GLU A 41 -12.39 -16.01 -5.24
N HIS A 42 -13.29 -16.99 -5.09
CA HIS A 42 -13.65 -17.60 -3.80
C HIS A 42 -14.12 -16.59 -2.73
N LEU A 43 -14.63 -15.43 -3.15
CA LEU A 43 -15.19 -14.40 -2.27
C LEU A 43 -16.71 -14.35 -2.41
N GLU A 44 -17.41 -14.44 -1.28
CA GLU A 44 -18.87 -14.35 -1.22
C GLU A 44 -19.37 -12.89 -1.30
N ASP A 45 -20.54 -12.68 -1.91
CA ASP A 45 -21.08 -11.33 -2.18
C ASP A 45 -21.39 -10.51 -0.92
N ASN A 46 -21.69 -11.17 0.21
CA ASN A 46 -21.83 -10.48 1.50
C ASN A 46 -20.52 -9.82 1.93
N HIS A 47 -19.39 -10.52 1.74
CA HIS A 47 -18.06 -9.99 2.07
C HIS A 47 -17.65 -8.85 1.13
N VAL A 48 -18.09 -8.88 -0.13
CA VAL A 48 -17.86 -7.79 -1.10
C VAL A 48 -18.42 -6.47 -0.57
N SER A 49 -19.67 -6.51 -0.09
CA SER A 49 -20.35 -5.32 0.43
C SER A 49 -19.62 -4.75 1.66
N ASP A 50 -19.10 -5.62 2.52
CA ASP A 50 -18.38 -5.19 3.72
C ASP A 50 -16.99 -4.64 3.40
N ILE A 51 -16.26 -5.24 2.45
CA ILE A 51 -14.99 -4.69 1.94
C ILE A 51 -15.20 -3.29 1.35
N LEU A 52 -16.23 -3.09 0.52
CA LEU A 52 -16.51 -1.78 -0.06
C LEU A 52 -16.86 -0.73 0.99
N LYS A 53 -17.60 -1.10 2.05
CA LYS A 53 -17.88 -0.19 3.17
C LYS A 53 -16.60 0.18 3.94
N LEU A 54 -15.72 -0.79 4.20
CA LEU A 54 -14.44 -0.54 4.87
C LEU A 54 -13.54 0.39 4.04
N LEU A 55 -13.49 0.20 2.72
CA LEU A 55 -12.77 1.09 1.80
C LEU A 55 -13.35 2.51 1.83
N ALA A 56 -14.67 2.66 1.93
CA ALA A 56 -15.30 3.97 2.06
C ALA A 56 -14.86 4.70 3.33
N LEU A 57 -14.89 4.00 4.47
CA LEU A 57 -14.45 4.55 5.75
C LEU A 57 -12.97 4.95 5.70
N GLN A 58 -12.11 4.06 5.19
CA GLN A 58 -10.68 4.35 5.12
C GLN A 58 -10.36 5.50 4.16
N ALA A 59 -11.08 5.60 3.03
CA ALA A 59 -10.94 6.70 2.10
C ALA A 59 -11.33 8.02 2.75
N GLU A 60 -12.46 8.06 3.47
CA GLU A 60 -12.93 9.23 4.21
C GLU A 60 -11.94 9.65 5.32
N GLU A 61 -11.41 8.70 6.09
CA GLU A 61 -10.40 8.98 7.12
C GLU A 61 -9.11 9.56 6.53
N ASN A 62 -8.73 9.13 5.33
CA ASN A 62 -7.51 9.58 4.65
C ASN A 62 -7.73 10.81 3.74
N LEU A 63 -8.96 11.34 3.64
CA LEU A 63 -9.24 12.54 2.85
C LEU A 63 -8.44 13.74 3.35
N GLY A 64 -7.90 14.51 2.42
CA GLY A 64 -7.12 15.71 2.72
C GLY A 64 -5.76 15.46 3.39
N MET A 65 -5.39 14.19 3.64
CA MET A 65 -4.03 13.83 4.00
C MET A 65 -3.23 13.60 2.72
N GLU A 66 -2.41 14.58 2.37
CA GLU A 66 -1.45 14.48 1.28
C GLU A 66 -0.38 13.44 1.66
N MET A 67 -0.51 12.19 1.18
CA MET A 67 0.64 11.26 1.10
C MET A 67 1.61 11.73 0.00
N GLY A 68 2.01 13.00 0.04
CA GLY A 68 2.79 13.67 -1.01
C GLY A 68 4.23 13.93 -0.62
N ASP A 69 4.49 14.39 0.60
CA ASP A 69 5.85 14.74 1.05
C ASP A 69 6.30 13.82 2.19
N LEU A 70 6.64 12.58 1.83
CA LEU A 70 7.84 12.00 2.41
C LEU A 70 8.96 12.42 1.46
N GLU A 71 9.54 13.60 1.68
CA GLU A 71 10.92 13.79 1.24
C GLU A 71 11.69 12.66 1.93
N LEU A 72 12.11 11.67 1.15
CA LEU A 72 13.21 10.83 1.56
C LEU A 72 14.37 11.82 1.71
N GLU A 73 14.63 12.27 2.94
CA GLU A 73 15.92 12.86 3.25
C GLU A 73 16.91 11.76 2.87
N ASP A 74 17.58 11.92 1.73
CA ASP A 74 18.65 11.04 1.32
C ASP A 74 19.66 11.08 2.47
N ASP A 75 19.68 10.04 3.30
CA ASP A 75 20.68 9.79 4.36
C ASP A 75 22.11 9.59 3.76
N GLU A 76 22.34 10.03 2.51
CA GLU A 76 23.59 9.94 1.75
C GLU A 76 24.60 11.04 2.14
N ASP A 77 24.18 12.06 2.91
CA ASP A 77 25.04 13.15 3.39
C ASP A 77 25.46 12.96 4.86
N ASP A 78 25.54 11.72 5.36
CA ASP A 78 26.27 11.44 6.61
C ASP A 78 27.79 11.41 6.33
N PRO A 79 28.55 12.46 6.70
CA PRO A 79 29.99 12.53 6.45
C PRO A 79 30.79 11.47 7.23
N ASP A 80 30.18 10.82 8.22
CA ASP A 80 30.80 9.77 9.04
C ASP A 80 30.55 8.36 8.45
N TYR A 81 29.81 8.23 7.34
CA TYR A 81 29.64 6.95 6.66
C TYR A 81 30.94 6.49 6.00
N ASN A 82 31.61 5.52 6.63
CA ASN A 82 32.71 4.79 5.99
C ASN A 82 32.19 3.49 5.36
N PRO A 83 32.08 3.39 4.02
CA PRO A 83 31.60 2.19 3.34
C PRO A 83 32.57 1.01 3.45
N ALA A 84 33.83 1.26 3.79
CA ALA A 84 34.73 0.22 4.24
C ALA A 84 34.51 0.07 5.75
N GLY A 85 33.93 -1.06 6.19
CA GLY A 85 33.86 -1.39 7.62
C GLY A 85 35.24 -1.28 8.31
N PRO A 86 35.31 -1.42 9.65
CA PRO A 86 36.47 -1.06 10.50
C PRO A 86 37.81 -1.78 10.20
N GLU A 87 37.93 -2.54 9.12
CA GLU A 87 39.15 -3.23 8.69
C GLU A 87 39.98 -2.42 7.67
N SER A 88 40.20 -1.14 7.92
CA SER A 88 41.22 -0.37 7.18
C SER A 88 42.27 0.32 8.05
N ASP A 89 42.33 0.02 9.35
CA ASP A 89 43.39 0.47 10.26
C ASP A 89 44.33 -0.69 10.65
N LEU A 90 44.70 -1.53 9.68
CA LEU A 90 45.90 -2.37 9.81
C LEU A 90 46.81 -2.15 8.61
N LYS A 91 47.54 -1.04 8.66
CA LYS A 91 48.77 -0.87 7.89
C LYS A 91 49.85 -0.25 8.77
N ASN A 92 50.73 -1.15 9.19
CA ASN A 92 52.09 -1.00 9.73
C ASN A 92 52.24 -0.70 11.21
#